data_AF-A0A6P1MGF9-F1
#
_entry.id   AF-A0A6P1MGF9-F1
#
_cell.length_a   1.000
_cell.length_b   1.000
_cell.length_c   1.000
_cell.angle_alpha   90.00
_cell.angle_beta   90.00
_cell.angle_gamma   90.00
#
_symmetry.space_group_name_H-M   'P 1'
#
loop_
_entity.id
_entity.type
_entity.pdbx_description
1 polymer ?
#
loop_
_entity_poly.entity_id
_entity_poly.type
_entity_poly.pdbx_seq_one_letter_code
_entity_poly.pdbx_strand_id
1 'polypeptide(L)'
;MKRNSIILSFILIFMLLFTSLAYADSDLDTYGENLPEYKVLEDTDEYTVAYRDLSPEQTIQRISEIDNINLEKAEAVYQADFANDPEIYRGSYIDREYIVTKKVASVLGISYKVELGALCEMSVGQGSNFHKIKKTWSVAESGYHTWDEIYNNSSLSDSLTLNLVARGTCTVAVDSSATAAYERAGFSLSYSTGGTYYYRKNATLEHVIKLSHQ
;
A
#
# COMPACT_ATOMS: atom_id res chain seq x y z
N MET A 1 21.31 46.64 -35.89
CA MET A 1 19.97 47.09 -35.41
C MET A 1 19.08 45.86 -35.29
N LYS A 2 18.48 45.66 -34.10
CA LYS A 2 17.39 44.72 -33.76
C LYS A 2 17.60 43.22 -33.99
N ARG A 3 17.78 42.49 -32.89
CA ARG A 3 16.98 41.31 -32.47
C ARG A 3 17.61 40.71 -31.22
N ASN A 4 16.94 40.89 -30.07
CA ASN A 4 17.05 40.08 -28.84
C ASN A 4 16.19 40.77 -27.77
N SER A 5 14.87 40.54 -27.77
CA SER A 5 13.98 40.97 -26.67
C SER A 5 12.55 40.40 -26.77
N ILE A 6 12.39 39.12 -27.12
CA ILE A 6 11.05 38.49 -27.15
C ILE A 6 10.99 37.18 -26.35
N ILE A 7 12.12 36.56 -25.99
CA ILE A 7 12.12 35.23 -25.33
C ILE A 7 11.96 35.31 -23.80
N LEU A 8 12.13 36.49 -23.16
CA LEU A 8 12.03 36.59 -21.70
C LEU A 8 10.60 36.81 -21.15
N SER A 9 9.61 37.14 -21.98
CA SER A 9 8.24 37.43 -21.47
C SER A 9 7.31 36.21 -21.41
N PHE A 10 7.71 35.05 -21.95
CA PHE A 10 6.88 33.83 -21.90
C PHE A 10 7.13 32.97 -20.65
N ILE A 11 8.26 33.14 -19.96
CA ILE A 11 8.59 32.36 -18.76
C ILE A 11 7.90 32.94 -17.50
N LEU A 12 7.53 34.21 -17.50
CA LEU A 12 6.93 34.87 -16.33
C LEU A 12 5.41 34.64 -16.19
N ILE A 13 4.70 34.25 -17.26
CA ILE A 13 3.25 34.02 -17.21
C ILE A 13 2.90 32.57 -16.78
N PHE A 14 3.83 31.62 -16.92
CA PHE A 14 3.59 30.24 -16.49
C PHE A 14 3.80 30.00 -14.99
N MET A 15 4.43 30.95 -14.27
CA MET A 15 4.60 30.88 -12.81
C MET A 15 3.42 31.44 -11.99
N LEU A 16 2.40 32.01 -12.64
CA LEU A 16 1.27 32.65 -11.95
C LEU A 16 -0.05 31.84 -12.01
N LEU A 17 -0.02 30.60 -12.49
CA LEU A 17 -1.20 29.70 -12.52
C LEU A 17 -1.15 28.56 -11.49
N PHE A 18 -0.17 28.55 -10.59
CA PHE A 18 -0.05 27.53 -9.54
C PHE A 18 -0.12 28.09 -8.12
N THR A 19 -0.82 29.21 -7.92
CA THR A 19 -1.18 29.66 -6.56
C THR A 19 -2.61 29.26 -6.23
N SER A 20 -2.68 28.27 -5.33
CA SER A 20 -3.79 27.93 -4.44
C SER A 20 -5.12 27.56 -5.10
N LEU A 21 -5.29 26.27 -5.42
CA LEU A 21 -6.47 25.60 -4.86
C LEU A 21 -6.24 25.61 -3.34
N ALA A 22 -6.85 26.58 -2.66
CA ALA A 22 -7.17 26.41 -1.26
C ALA A 22 -8.11 25.20 -1.21
N TYR A 23 -7.56 24.05 -0.85
CA TYR A 23 -8.36 22.94 -0.38
C TYR A 23 -9.19 23.51 0.77
N ALA A 24 -10.51 23.46 0.65
CA ALA A 24 -11.36 23.73 1.78
C ALA A 24 -10.92 22.74 2.87
N ASP A 25 -10.28 23.27 3.90
CA ASP A 25 -10.08 22.61 5.19
C ASP A 25 -11.49 22.45 5.76
N SER A 26 -12.22 21.46 5.23
CA SER A 26 -13.43 20.99 5.85
C SER A 26 -12.96 20.41 7.16
N ASP A 27 -13.35 21.07 8.26
CA ASP A 27 -13.20 20.58 9.63
C ASP A 27 -13.29 19.06 9.63
N LEU A 28 -12.12 18.42 9.63
CA LEU A 28 -11.97 16.98 9.64
C LEU A 28 -12.15 16.61 11.11
N ASP A 29 -13.39 16.77 11.59
CA ASP A 29 -13.79 16.40 12.93
C ASP A 29 -13.34 14.96 13.13
N THR A 30 -12.42 14.83 14.07
CA THR A 30 -11.50 13.72 14.31
C THR A 30 -12.21 12.37 14.40
N TYR A 31 -12.45 11.72 13.26
CA TYR A 31 -12.52 10.25 13.14
C TYR A 31 -11.11 9.65 13.24
N GLY A 32 -10.29 10.17 14.15
CA GLY A 32 -8.96 9.64 14.45
C GLY A 32 -9.05 8.68 15.62
N GLU A 33 -9.86 7.61 15.49
CA GLU A 33 -9.68 6.51 16.42
C GLU A 33 -8.28 5.94 16.20
N ASN A 34 -7.52 5.78 17.28
CA ASN A 34 -6.24 5.09 17.18
C ASN A 34 -6.49 3.68 16.66
N LEU A 35 -5.96 3.37 15.48
CA LEU A 35 -6.06 2.03 14.93
C LEU A 35 -5.43 1.04 15.91
N PRO A 36 -6.04 -0.15 16.08
CA PRO A 36 -5.52 -1.13 17.02
C PRO A 36 -4.13 -1.60 16.62
N GLU A 37 -3.36 -2.04 17.62
CA GLU A 37 -2.03 -2.60 17.40
C GLU A 37 -2.11 -3.92 16.61
N TYR A 38 -1.11 -4.12 15.76
CA TYR A 38 -0.97 -5.35 15.01
C TYR A 38 -0.57 -6.52 15.90
N LYS A 39 -1.27 -7.65 15.73
CA LYS A 39 -0.90 -8.96 16.28
C LYS A 39 -0.03 -9.68 15.25
N VAL A 40 1.23 -9.93 15.61
CA VAL A 40 2.18 -10.67 14.77
C VAL A 40 1.81 -12.16 14.77
N LEU A 41 1.63 -12.73 13.58
CA LEU A 41 1.38 -14.16 13.37
C LEU A 41 2.68 -14.92 13.12
N GLU A 42 3.57 -14.32 12.33
CA GLU A 42 4.83 -14.92 11.91
C GLU A 42 5.86 -13.82 11.69
N ASP A 43 7.10 -14.06 12.11
CA ASP A 43 8.20 -13.13 11.90
C ASP A 43 9.46 -13.92 11.55
N THR A 44 10.01 -13.63 10.37
CA THR A 44 11.19 -14.29 9.81
C THR A 44 12.13 -13.24 9.24
N ASP A 45 13.35 -13.64 8.89
CA ASP A 45 14.28 -12.73 8.24
C ASP A 45 13.75 -12.20 6.88
N GLU A 46 12.88 -12.95 6.20
CA GLU A 46 12.40 -12.64 4.85
C GLU A 46 11.05 -11.94 4.83
N TYR A 47 10.20 -12.19 5.82
CA TYR A 47 8.90 -11.54 5.92
C TYR A 47 8.34 -11.55 7.35
N THR A 48 7.43 -10.63 7.60
CA THR A 48 6.60 -10.55 8.80
C THR A 48 5.13 -10.56 8.38
N VAL A 49 4.30 -11.35 9.07
CA VAL A 49 2.84 -11.43 8.88
C VAL A 49 2.18 -10.91 10.14
N ALA A 50 1.25 -9.97 10.01
CA ALA A 50 0.47 -9.49 11.13
C ALA A 50 -0.98 -9.20 10.73
N TYR A 51 -1.86 -9.10 11.72
CA TYR A 51 -3.24 -8.71 11.51
C TYR A 51 -3.76 -7.81 12.63
N ARG A 52 -4.86 -7.12 12.37
CA ARG A 52 -5.67 -6.45 13.39
C ARG A 52 -7.14 -6.48 13.04
N ASP A 53 -7.97 -6.55 14.07
CA ASP A 53 -9.43 -6.48 13.95
C ASP A 53 -9.85 -5.01 13.98
N LEU A 54 -10.74 -4.59 13.08
CA LEU A 54 -11.15 -3.19 12.93
C LEU A 54 -12.63 -3.02 13.28
N SER A 55 -12.96 -1.88 13.90
CA SER A 55 -14.34 -1.40 13.97
C SER A 55 -14.83 -0.93 12.58
N PRO A 56 -16.14 -0.75 12.38
CA PRO A 56 -16.68 -0.12 11.17
C PRO A 56 -16.02 1.24 10.85
N GLU A 57 -15.86 2.11 11.85
CA GLU A 57 -15.28 3.44 11.71
C GLU A 57 -13.81 3.36 11.30
N GLN A 58 -13.05 2.46 11.93
CA GLN A 58 -11.65 2.21 11.58
C GLN A 58 -11.50 1.61 10.19
N THR A 59 -12.47 0.79 9.76
CA THR A 59 -12.49 0.22 8.42
C THR A 59 -12.73 1.31 7.36
N ILE A 60 -13.65 2.23 7.62
CA ILE A 60 -13.91 3.40 6.76
C ILE A 60 -12.65 4.27 6.66
N GLN A 61 -12.02 4.57 7.80
CA GLN A 61 -10.74 5.29 7.82
C GLN A 61 -9.69 4.56 6.98
N ARG A 62 -9.58 3.24 7.12
CA ARG A 62 -8.58 2.47 6.38
C ARG A 62 -8.84 2.45 4.88
N ILE A 63 -10.10 2.36 4.45
CA ILE A 63 -10.48 2.50 3.02
C ILE A 63 -10.09 3.88 2.49
N SER A 64 -10.33 4.94 3.27
CA SER A 64 -9.94 6.32 2.95
C SER A 64 -8.43 6.44 2.71
N GLU A 65 -7.61 5.83 3.58
CA GLU A 65 -6.16 5.81 3.47
C GLU A 65 -5.66 5.00 2.27
N ILE A 66 -6.21 3.79 2.05
CA ILE A 66 -5.80 2.89 0.96
C ILE A 66 -6.13 3.50 -0.41
N ASP A 67 -7.36 3.98 -0.60
CA ASP A 67 -7.82 4.51 -1.88
C ASP A 67 -7.45 5.99 -2.07
N ASN A 68 -6.89 6.65 -1.04
CA ASN A 68 -6.62 8.08 -1.01
C ASN A 68 -7.86 8.92 -1.38
N ILE A 69 -8.99 8.60 -0.74
CA ILE A 69 -10.28 9.30 -0.87
C ILE A 69 -10.67 9.91 0.48
N ASN A 70 -11.63 10.83 0.50
CA ASN A 70 -12.15 11.38 1.75
C ASN A 70 -13.06 10.37 2.49
N LEU A 71 -13.30 10.61 3.78
CA LEU A 71 -14.08 9.72 4.64
C LEU A 71 -15.52 9.50 4.14
N GLU A 72 -16.19 10.54 3.63
CA GLU A 72 -17.55 10.43 3.08
C GLU A 72 -17.63 9.43 1.92
N LYS A 73 -16.65 9.47 1.00
CA LYS A 73 -16.58 8.50 -0.11
C LYS A 73 -16.20 7.11 0.40
N ALA A 74 -15.31 7.01 1.38
CA ALA A 74 -14.92 5.73 1.96
C ALA A 74 -16.11 5.06 2.69
N GLU A 75 -16.94 5.85 3.38
CA GLU A 75 -18.18 5.37 3.99
C GLU A 75 -19.14 4.87 2.93
N ALA A 76 -19.32 5.61 1.82
CA ALA A 76 -20.17 5.14 0.72
C ALA A 76 -19.68 3.81 0.12
N VAL A 77 -18.35 3.62 -0.02
CA VAL A 77 -17.75 2.35 -0.45
C VAL A 77 -18.03 1.25 0.56
N TYR A 78 -17.81 1.50 1.84
CA TYR A 78 -18.08 0.57 2.93
C TYR A 78 -19.55 0.14 2.93
N GLN A 79 -20.49 1.09 2.92
CA GLN A 79 -21.93 0.80 2.93
C GLN A 79 -22.40 0.06 1.67
N ALA A 80 -21.83 0.37 0.50
CA ALA A 80 -22.14 -0.37 -0.73
C ALA A 80 -21.73 -1.85 -0.61
N ASP A 81 -20.64 -2.16 0.10
CA ASP A 81 -20.27 -3.54 0.37
C ASP A 81 -21.25 -4.25 1.31
N PHE A 82 -21.81 -3.58 2.33
CA PHE A 82 -22.82 -4.17 3.24
C PHE A 82 -24.19 -4.33 2.60
N ALA A 83 -24.66 -3.34 1.84
CA ALA A 83 -26.01 -3.33 1.28
C ALA A 83 -26.24 -4.46 0.25
N ASN A 84 -25.17 -5.03 -0.28
CA ASN A 84 -25.21 -6.11 -1.27
C ASN A 84 -25.25 -7.52 -0.66
N ASP A 85 -25.22 -7.68 0.68
CA ASP A 85 -25.25 -9.00 1.34
C ASP A 85 -26.32 -9.07 2.46
N PRO A 86 -27.60 -9.29 2.12
CA PRO A 86 -28.70 -9.40 3.09
C PRO A 86 -28.65 -10.69 3.93
N GLU A 87 -27.76 -11.65 3.65
CA GLU A 87 -27.62 -12.90 4.43
C GLU A 87 -26.76 -12.74 5.69
N ILE A 88 -26.16 -11.56 5.90
CA ILE A 88 -25.34 -11.21 7.07
C ILE A 88 -26.08 -11.37 8.42
N TYR A 89 -27.40 -11.47 8.44
CA TYR A 89 -28.21 -11.46 9.68
C TYR A 89 -28.17 -12.72 10.57
N ARG A 90 -27.31 -13.72 10.31
CA ARG A 90 -27.20 -14.92 11.18
C ARG A 90 -25.83 -15.17 11.82
N GLY A 91 -24.81 -14.40 11.48
CA GLY A 91 -23.45 -14.54 12.03
C GLY A 91 -22.88 -13.22 12.51
N SER A 92 -21.96 -13.28 13.46
CA SER A 92 -21.14 -12.11 13.81
C SER A 92 -20.02 -11.98 12.78
N TYR A 93 -19.91 -10.83 12.13
CA TYR A 93 -18.80 -10.53 11.21
C TYR A 93 -17.89 -9.48 11.82
N ILE A 94 -16.60 -9.55 11.47
CA ILE A 94 -15.61 -8.51 11.79
C ILE A 94 -14.81 -8.21 10.54
N ASP A 95 -14.35 -6.97 10.42
CA ASP A 95 -13.34 -6.62 9.43
C ASP A 95 -11.96 -6.82 10.04
N ARG A 96 -11.08 -7.46 9.26
CA ARG A 96 -9.72 -7.76 9.65
C ARG A 96 -8.75 -7.35 8.55
N GLU A 97 -7.80 -6.55 8.94
CA GLU A 97 -6.66 -6.20 8.10
C GLU A 97 -5.53 -7.21 8.33
N TYR A 98 -5.00 -7.73 7.22
CA TYR A 98 -3.78 -8.52 7.18
C TYR A 98 -2.69 -7.75 6.45
N ILE A 99 -1.49 -7.73 7.02
CA ILE A 99 -0.30 -7.18 6.39
C ILE A 99 0.80 -8.24 6.32
N VAL A 100 1.50 -8.27 5.19
CA VAL A 100 2.71 -9.05 4.98
C VAL A 100 3.80 -8.14 4.48
N THR A 101 4.77 -7.84 5.34
CA THR A 101 5.97 -7.11 4.94
C THR A 101 6.99 -8.11 4.43
N LYS A 102 7.38 -8.02 3.14
CA LYS A 102 8.30 -8.96 2.50
C LYS A 102 9.54 -8.27 1.94
N LYS A 103 10.71 -8.86 2.17
CA LYS A 103 11.98 -8.39 1.64
C LYS A 103 12.10 -8.64 0.14
N VAL A 104 12.42 -7.59 -0.62
CA VAL A 104 12.72 -7.65 -2.06
C VAL A 104 14.21 -7.90 -2.29
N ALA A 105 15.06 -7.24 -1.51
CA ALA A 105 16.51 -7.38 -1.55
C ALA A 105 17.15 -6.83 -0.26
N SER A 106 18.40 -7.24 0.00
CA SER A 106 19.27 -6.54 0.93
C SER A 106 20.57 -6.16 0.24
N VAL A 107 20.97 -4.88 0.35
CA VAL A 107 22.18 -4.33 -0.27
C VAL A 107 22.86 -3.45 0.76
N LEU A 108 24.14 -3.73 1.03
CA LEU A 108 24.96 -2.95 1.98
C LEU A 108 24.32 -2.79 3.38
N GLY A 109 23.62 -3.81 3.86
CA GLY A 109 22.95 -3.80 5.17
C GLY A 109 21.58 -3.11 5.18
N ILE A 110 21.14 -2.52 4.06
CA ILE A 110 19.80 -1.95 3.91
C ILE A 110 18.88 -3.04 3.36
N SER A 111 17.71 -3.22 3.98
CA SER A 111 16.67 -4.12 3.48
C SER A 111 15.55 -3.32 2.81
N TYR A 112 15.29 -3.62 1.54
CA TYR A 112 14.17 -3.06 0.79
C TYR A 112 12.99 -3.99 0.94
N LYS A 113 11.94 -3.50 1.60
CA LYS A 113 10.77 -4.29 1.97
C LYS A 113 9.51 -3.63 1.45
N VAL A 114 8.58 -4.47 1.00
CA VAL A 114 7.28 -4.06 0.49
C VAL A 114 6.22 -4.69 1.36
N GLU A 115 5.25 -3.89 1.77
CA GLU A 115 4.03 -4.34 2.42
C GLU A 115 3.03 -4.80 1.36
N LEU A 116 2.48 -5.99 1.56
CA LEU A 116 1.28 -6.50 0.90
C LEU A 116 0.17 -6.47 1.94
N GLY A 117 -0.98 -5.91 1.61
CA GLY A 117 -2.09 -5.92 2.56
C GLY A 117 -3.41 -6.29 1.93
N ALA A 118 -4.29 -6.82 2.77
CA ALA A 118 -5.67 -7.07 2.44
C ALA A 118 -6.58 -6.76 3.62
N LEU A 119 -7.71 -6.12 3.31
CA LEU A 119 -8.82 -5.91 4.23
C LEU A 119 -9.88 -6.95 3.91
N CYS A 120 -10.16 -7.81 4.89
CA CYS A 120 -11.06 -8.94 4.72
C CYS A 120 -12.24 -8.85 5.68
N GLU A 121 -13.41 -9.23 5.20
CA GLU A 121 -14.54 -9.57 6.05
C GLU A 121 -14.37 -11.01 6.56
N MET A 122 -14.49 -11.19 7.86
CA MET A 122 -14.34 -12.47 8.53
C MET A 122 -15.66 -12.85 9.20
N SER A 123 -16.15 -14.06 8.95
CA SER A 123 -17.21 -14.63 9.79
C SER A 123 -16.59 -15.13 11.10
N VAL A 124 -17.16 -14.77 12.25
CA VAL A 124 -16.71 -15.22 13.57
C VAL A 124 -17.82 -15.96 14.34
N GLY A 125 -17.45 -17.02 15.04
CA GLY A 125 -18.36 -17.92 15.75
C GLY A 125 -17.63 -19.12 16.34
N GLN A 126 -18.09 -20.34 16.04
CA GLN A 126 -17.36 -21.59 16.40
C GLN A 126 -16.06 -21.79 15.61
N GLY A 127 -15.73 -20.88 14.70
CA GLY A 127 -14.47 -20.78 13.98
C GLY A 127 -14.41 -19.44 13.26
N SER A 128 -13.21 -19.04 12.83
CA SER A 128 -13.04 -17.87 11.96
C SER A 128 -12.83 -18.32 10.53
N ASN A 129 -13.54 -17.71 9.59
CA ASN A 129 -13.38 -17.95 8.16
C ASN A 129 -13.26 -16.61 7.43
N PHE A 130 -12.48 -16.59 6.35
CA PHE A 130 -12.55 -15.54 5.35
C PHE A 130 -13.88 -15.63 4.61
N HIS A 131 -14.59 -14.51 4.54
CA HIS A 131 -15.84 -14.38 3.78
C HIS A 131 -15.58 -13.65 2.46
N LYS A 132 -14.96 -12.48 2.53
CA LYS A 132 -14.74 -11.60 1.37
C LYS A 132 -13.47 -10.78 1.54
N ILE A 133 -12.77 -10.53 0.43
CA ILE A 133 -11.73 -9.50 0.37
C ILE A 133 -12.40 -8.19 -0.04
N LYS A 134 -12.35 -7.17 0.82
CA LYS A 134 -12.89 -5.83 0.54
C LYS A 134 -11.88 -5.00 -0.25
N LYS A 135 -10.61 -5.02 0.17
CA LYS A 135 -9.53 -4.23 -0.44
C LYS A 135 -8.19 -4.96 -0.39
N THR A 136 -7.30 -4.60 -1.31
CA THR A 136 -5.91 -5.08 -1.38
C THR A 136 -4.99 -3.93 -1.78
N TRP A 137 -3.77 -3.89 -1.26
CA TRP A 137 -2.77 -2.88 -1.61
C TRP A 137 -1.36 -3.43 -1.54
N SER A 138 -0.42 -2.75 -2.20
CA SER A 138 1.00 -2.95 -1.97
C SER A 138 1.77 -1.64 -2.00
N VAL A 139 2.69 -1.47 -1.06
CA VAL A 139 3.42 -0.20 -0.84
C VAL A 139 4.81 -0.50 -0.28
N ALA A 140 5.77 0.38 -0.59
CA ALA A 140 7.08 0.33 0.05
C ALA A 140 6.96 0.59 1.57
N GLU A 141 7.56 -0.27 2.40
CA GLU A 141 7.52 -0.11 3.86
C GLU A 141 8.29 1.15 4.32
N SER A 142 9.32 1.58 3.56
CA SER A 142 10.17 2.71 3.96
C SER A 142 10.72 3.53 2.80
N GLY A 143 10.95 4.82 3.08
CA GLY A 143 11.34 5.87 2.12
C GLY A 143 12.75 5.79 1.52
N TYR A 144 13.47 4.67 1.69
CA TYR A 144 14.73 4.42 0.99
C TYR A 144 14.54 3.86 -0.43
N HIS A 145 13.30 3.53 -0.79
CA HIS A 145 12.93 3.04 -2.10
C HIS A 145 11.49 3.43 -2.42
N THR A 146 11.13 3.35 -3.70
CA THR A 146 9.74 3.39 -4.14
C THR A 146 9.32 2.02 -4.65
N TRP A 147 8.03 1.76 -4.56
CA TRP A 147 7.40 0.57 -5.12
C TRP A 147 6.35 1.02 -6.14
N ASP A 148 6.65 0.81 -7.41
CA ASP A 148 5.70 1.04 -8.50
C ASP A 148 4.96 -0.27 -8.76
N GLU A 149 3.76 -0.40 -8.20
CA GLU A 149 2.88 -1.55 -8.39
C GLU A 149 2.50 -1.70 -9.87
N ILE A 150 2.66 -2.91 -10.41
CA ILE A 150 2.18 -3.30 -11.74
C ILE A 150 0.81 -3.96 -11.62
N TYR A 151 0.67 -4.88 -10.66
CA TYR A 151 -0.62 -5.46 -10.29
C TYR A 151 -0.63 -5.91 -8.83
N ASN A 152 -1.82 -5.95 -8.26
CA ASN A 152 -2.13 -6.63 -7.02
C ASN A 152 -3.39 -7.47 -7.23
N ASN A 153 -3.28 -8.76 -6.98
CA ASN A 153 -4.35 -9.72 -7.22
C ASN A 153 -4.38 -10.74 -6.09
N SER A 154 -4.99 -10.35 -4.98
CA SER A 154 -5.20 -11.24 -3.85
C SER A 154 -6.53 -11.97 -3.97
N SER A 155 -6.59 -13.22 -3.53
CA SER A 155 -7.77 -14.07 -3.69
C SER A 155 -7.93 -15.05 -2.53
N LEU A 156 -9.17 -15.43 -2.26
CA LEU A 156 -9.48 -16.54 -1.36
C LEU A 156 -9.46 -17.86 -2.15
N SER A 157 -8.61 -18.82 -1.77
CA SER A 157 -8.67 -20.17 -2.35
C SER A 157 -9.85 -20.95 -1.82
N ASP A 158 -10.14 -20.74 -0.54
CA ASP A 158 -11.24 -21.32 0.23
C ASP A 158 -11.53 -20.39 1.43
N SER A 159 -12.45 -20.80 2.30
CA SER A 159 -12.85 -20.00 3.47
C SER A 159 -11.76 -19.88 4.56
N LEU A 160 -10.62 -20.55 4.41
CA LEU A 160 -9.53 -20.60 5.40
C LEU A 160 -8.19 -20.12 4.83
N THR A 161 -8.12 -19.86 3.53
CA THR A 161 -6.87 -19.58 2.83
C THR A 161 -6.97 -18.30 2.01
N LEU A 162 -6.22 -17.29 2.44
CA LEU A 162 -6.02 -16.02 1.74
C LEU A 162 -4.67 -16.04 1.03
N ASN A 163 -4.66 -15.81 -0.29
CA ASN A 163 -3.47 -15.64 -1.08
C ASN A 163 -3.26 -14.16 -1.37
N LEU A 164 -2.12 -13.62 -0.98
CA LEU A 164 -1.70 -12.26 -1.28
C LEU A 164 -0.66 -12.31 -2.39
N VAL A 165 -0.91 -11.59 -3.48
CA VAL A 165 0.00 -11.51 -4.62
C VAL A 165 0.09 -10.08 -5.12
N ALA A 166 1.30 -9.54 -5.18
CA ALA A 166 1.57 -8.32 -5.93
C ALA A 166 2.84 -8.45 -6.75
N ARG A 167 2.88 -7.69 -7.85
CA ARG A 167 4.08 -7.51 -8.66
C ARG A 167 4.30 -6.04 -8.90
N GLY A 168 5.55 -5.63 -8.86
CA GLY A 168 5.93 -4.25 -9.06
C GLY A 168 7.42 -4.08 -9.30
N THR A 169 7.82 -2.83 -9.37
CA THR A 169 9.21 -2.41 -9.55
C THR A 169 9.67 -1.67 -8.31
N CYS A 170 10.68 -2.22 -7.64
CA CYS A 170 11.40 -1.54 -6.56
C CYS A 170 12.45 -0.61 -7.19
N THR A 171 12.36 0.70 -6.92
CA THR A 171 13.33 1.69 -7.39
C THR A 171 14.10 2.28 -6.21
N VAL A 172 15.42 2.33 -6.31
CA VAL A 172 16.33 2.88 -5.30
C VAL A 172 17.21 3.95 -5.92
N ALA A 173 17.42 5.05 -5.19
CA ALA A 173 18.34 6.11 -5.56
C ALA A 173 19.65 5.93 -4.79
N VAL A 174 20.77 5.85 -5.51
CA VAL A 174 22.07 5.47 -4.94
C VAL A 174 23.20 6.32 -5.51
N ASP A 175 24.28 6.40 -4.77
CA ASP A 175 25.48 7.11 -5.20
C ASP A 175 26.35 6.22 -6.10
N SER A 176 27.18 6.84 -6.94
CA SER A 176 28.09 6.12 -7.86
C SER A 176 28.98 5.05 -7.20
N SER A 177 29.35 5.26 -5.93
CA SER A 177 30.22 4.37 -5.16
C SER A 177 29.58 3.01 -4.83
N ALA A 178 28.26 2.89 -4.88
CA ALA A 178 27.52 1.70 -4.47
C ALA A 178 27.02 0.84 -5.66
N THR A 179 27.17 1.32 -6.88
CA THR A 179 26.65 0.73 -8.14
C THR A 179 26.87 -0.79 -8.25
N ALA A 180 28.11 -1.26 -8.06
CA ALA A 180 28.45 -2.68 -8.16
C ALA A 180 27.77 -3.59 -7.11
N ALA A 181 27.30 -3.05 -5.98
CA ALA A 181 26.56 -3.83 -4.99
C ALA A 181 25.11 -4.08 -5.44
N TYR A 182 24.46 -3.09 -6.06
CA TYR A 182 23.08 -3.18 -6.53
C TYR A 182 22.95 -4.10 -7.75
N GLU A 183 23.90 -4.02 -8.69
CA GLU A 183 23.94 -4.93 -9.84
C GLU A 183 24.07 -6.39 -9.39
N ARG A 184 24.94 -6.66 -8.40
CA ARG A 184 25.07 -8.01 -7.79
C ARG A 184 23.80 -8.48 -7.08
N ALA A 185 23.00 -7.56 -6.54
CA ALA A 185 21.71 -7.87 -5.91
C ALA A 185 20.56 -8.03 -6.92
N GLY A 186 20.85 -7.99 -8.22
CA GLY A 186 19.90 -8.18 -9.31
C GLY A 186 19.12 -6.92 -9.68
N PHE A 187 19.55 -5.74 -9.26
CA PHE A 187 19.01 -4.49 -9.78
C PHE A 187 19.66 -4.16 -11.13
N SER A 188 18.91 -3.47 -11.98
CA SER A 188 19.41 -2.89 -13.24
C SER A 188 19.41 -1.37 -13.16
N LEU A 189 20.45 -0.74 -13.69
CA LEU A 189 20.49 0.72 -13.80
C LEU A 189 19.38 1.20 -14.74
N SER A 190 18.55 2.12 -14.28
CA SER A 190 17.50 2.73 -15.09
C SER A 190 17.94 4.05 -15.71
N TYR A 191 18.43 4.99 -14.91
CA TYR A 191 18.94 6.29 -15.36
C TYR A 191 19.83 6.92 -14.28
N SER A 192 20.52 8.02 -14.59
CA SER A 192 21.29 8.80 -13.64
C SER A 192 21.08 10.30 -13.84
N THR A 193 21.21 11.09 -12.77
CA THR A 193 21.18 12.55 -12.79
C THR A 193 22.02 13.10 -11.64
N GLY A 194 22.88 14.08 -11.92
CA GLY A 194 23.63 14.79 -10.88
C GLY A 194 24.54 13.93 -9.99
N GLY A 195 24.95 12.73 -10.45
CA GLY A 195 25.74 11.79 -9.66
C GLY A 195 24.92 10.76 -8.85
N THR A 196 23.59 10.88 -8.86
CA THR A 196 22.65 9.89 -8.35
C THR A 196 22.26 8.92 -9.47
N TYR A 197 22.26 7.63 -9.14
CA TYR A 197 21.93 6.52 -10.02
C TYR A 197 20.64 5.87 -9.51
N TYR A 198 19.69 5.64 -10.41
CA TYR A 198 18.41 5.04 -10.09
C TYR A 198 18.41 3.60 -10.56
N TYR A 199 18.40 2.67 -9.61
CA TYR A 199 18.41 1.23 -9.85
C TYR A 199 17.01 0.66 -9.67
N ARG A 200 16.63 -0.28 -10.53
CA ARG A 200 15.31 -0.92 -10.54
C ARG A 200 15.41 -2.43 -10.43
N LYS A 201 14.50 -3.04 -9.68
CA LYS A 201 14.34 -4.49 -9.60
C LYS A 201 12.86 -4.85 -9.63
N ASN A 202 12.49 -5.66 -10.60
CA ASN A 202 11.14 -6.24 -10.65
C ASN A 202 11.05 -7.37 -9.62
N ALA A 203 9.95 -7.40 -8.87
CA ALA A 203 9.68 -8.47 -7.92
C ALA A 203 8.22 -8.90 -8.01
N THR A 204 8.00 -10.21 -7.84
CA THR A 204 6.68 -10.77 -7.53
C THR A 204 6.73 -11.24 -6.09
N LEU A 205 5.78 -10.77 -5.28
CA LEU A 205 5.67 -11.07 -3.87
C LEU A 205 4.38 -11.86 -3.68
N GLU A 206 4.54 -13.05 -3.12
CA GLU A 206 3.47 -13.99 -2.86
C GLU A 206 3.53 -14.45 -1.41
N HIS A 207 2.39 -14.53 -0.75
CA HIS A 207 2.26 -15.11 0.58
C HIS A 207 0.87 -15.73 0.77
N VAL A 208 0.79 -16.80 1.56
CA VAL A 208 -0.45 -17.55 1.81
C VAL A 208 -0.71 -17.55 3.31
N ILE A 209 -1.81 -16.92 3.71
CA ILE A 209 -2.29 -16.89 5.10
C ILE A 209 -3.32 -17.99 5.26
N LYS A 210 -3.07 -18.90 6.21
CA LYS A 210 -3.99 -20.00 6.56
C LYS A 210 -4.52 -19.82 7.97
N LEU A 211 -5.83 -19.88 8.12
CA LEU A 211 -6.47 -19.97 9.43
C LEU A 211 -6.35 -21.42 9.92
N SER A 212 -5.99 -21.61 11.19
CA SER A 212 -6.14 -22.91 11.84
C SER A 212 -7.59 -23.09 12.26
N HIS A 213 -8.15 -24.29 12.04
CA HIS A 213 -9.35 -24.69 12.78
C HIS A 213 -9.02 -24.65 14.28
N GLN A 214 -9.65 -23.71 14.99
CA GLN A 214 -9.69 -23.71 16.45
C GLN A 214 -10.94 -24.45 16.92
#